data_AF-A0A2N7LBE4-F1
#
_entry.id   AF-A0A2N7LBE4-F1
#
_cell.length_a   1.000
_cell.length_b   1.000
_cell.length_c   1.000
_cell.angle_alpha   90.00
_cell.angle_beta   90.00
_cell.angle_gamma   90.00
#
_symmetry.space_group_name_H-M   'P 1'
#
loop_
_entity.id
_entity.type
_entity.pdbx_description
1 polymer ?
#
loop_
_entity_poly.entity_id
_entity_poly.type
_entity_poly.pdbx_seq_one_letter_code
_entity_poly.pdbx_strand_id
1 'polypeptide(L)'
;MRSEDKFHAWKHRRKQGMFVYVLRLFLLVFCPTLIGAFLGLFFYAEPSFIHVFFLDLPLYLLTLFFVVMTYSVLVWYVKEARFKRRLRQRIAPSCNL
;
A
#
# COMPACT_ATOMS: atom_id res chain seq x y z
N MET A 1 -1.53 -26.55 -0.58
CA MET A 1 -2.53 -25.48 -0.31
C MET A 1 -2.10 -24.04 -0.71
N ARG A 2 -0.92 -23.74 -1.27
CA ARG A 2 -0.31 -22.40 -1.03
C ARG A 2 -0.41 -21.32 -2.13
N SER A 3 -0.77 -21.65 -3.38
CA SER A 3 -0.69 -20.71 -4.51
C SER A 3 -2.01 -20.46 -5.24
N GLU A 4 -2.89 -21.46 -5.31
CA GLU A 4 -4.23 -21.34 -5.92
C GLU A 4 -5.19 -20.54 -5.06
N ASP A 5 -5.21 -20.78 -3.75
CA ASP A 5 -6.04 -20.00 -2.82
C ASP A 5 -5.67 -18.52 -2.85
N LYS A 6 -4.38 -18.21 -2.98
CA LYS A 6 -3.90 -16.82 -3.16
C LYS A 6 -4.34 -16.21 -4.49
N PHE A 7 -4.44 -17.03 -5.55
CA PHE A 7 -4.89 -16.60 -6.87
C PHE A 7 -6.41 -16.33 -6.87
N HIS A 8 -7.21 -17.21 -6.27
CA HIS A 8 -8.65 -17.03 -6.09
C HIS A 8 -8.96 -15.84 -5.18
N ALA A 9 -8.22 -15.68 -4.07
CA ALA A 9 -8.35 -14.54 -3.18
C ALA A 9 -8.00 -13.21 -3.90
N TRP A 10 -6.96 -13.19 -4.74
CA TRP A 10 -6.63 -12.01 -5.53
C TRP A 10 -7.70 -11.72 -6.60
N LYS A 11 -8.25 -12.75 -7.26
CA LYS A 11 -9.37 -12.60 -8.21
C LYS A 11 -10.59 -11.96 -7.56
N HIS A 12 -10.91 -12.33 -6.32
CA HIS A 12 -12.01 -11.74 -5.56
C HIS A 12 -11.70 -10.30 -5.11
N ARG A 13 -10.48 -10.02 -4.67
CA ARG A 13 -10.04 -8.65 -4.30
C ARG A 13 -9.94 -7.71 -5.51
N ARG A 14 -9.61 -8.20 -6.70
CA ARG A 14 -9.60 -7.43 -7.95
C ARG A 14 -10.99 -6.90 -8.30
N LYS A 15 -12.05 -7.68 -8.03
CA LYS A 15 -13.46 -7.25 -8.24
C LYS A 15 -13.89 -6.10 -7.33
N GLN A 16 -13.25 -5.91 -6.17
CA GLN A 16 -13.52 -4.76 -5.29
C GLN A 16 -12.94 -3.44 -5.82
N GLY A 17 -12.15 -3.48 -6.90
CA GLY A 17 -11.60 -2.30 -7.56
C GLY A 17 -10.22 -1.90 -7.03
N MET A 18 -9.41 -1.33 -7.93
CA MET A 18 -8.06 -0.85 -7.63
C MET A 18 -8.06 0.18 -6.48
N PHE A 19 -9.03 1.09 -6.50
CA PHE A 19 -9.14 2.18 -5.53
C PHE A 19 -9.32 1.68 -4.09
N VAL A 20 -10.24 0.72 -3.86
CA VAL A 20 -10.51 0.17 -2.52
C VAL A 20 -9.27 -0.56 -1.96
N TYR A 21 -8.54 -1.28 -2.82
CA TYR A 21 -7.32 -1.94 -2.41
C TYR A 21 -6.21 -0.94 -2.05
N VAL A 22 -5.98 0.06 -2.91
CA VAL A 22 -4.99 1.12 -2.68
C VAL A 22 -5.33 1.90 -1.41
N LEU A 23 -6.59 2.28 -1.22
CA LEU A 23 -7.05 3.01 -0.04
C LEU A 23 -6.86 2.19 1.25
N ARG A 24 -7.17 0.89 1.24
CA ARG A 24 -6.92 0.03 2.41
C ARG A 24 -5.44 -0.10 2.72
N LEU A 25 -4.60 -0.29 1.71
CA LEU A 25 -3.16 -0.41 1.90
C LEU A 25 -2.57 0.92 2.41
N PHE A 26 -3.05 2.03 1.84
CA PHE A 26 -2.72 3.37 2.25
C PHE A 26 -3.05 3.59 3.73
N LEU A 27 -4.29 3.34 4.15
CA LEU A 27 -4.70 3.50 5.56
C LEU A 27 -3.89 2.61 6.51
N LEU A 28 -3.57 1.38 6.09
CA LEU A 28 -2.81 0.44 6.91
C LEU A 28 -1.37 0.91 7.15
N VAL A 29 -0.75 1.63 6.21
CA VAL A 29 0.60 2.19 6.38
C VAL A 29 0.56 3.59 6.98
N PHE A 30 -0.39 4.42 6.57
CA PHE A 30 -0.52 5.81 6.97
C PHE A 30 -0.85 5.95 8.47
N CYS A 31 -1.85 5.22 8.97
CA CYS A 31 -2.27 5.35 10.37
C CYS A 31 -1.17 4.98 11.38
N PRO A 32 -0.47 3.83 11.28
CA PRO A 32 0.62 3.51 12.20
C PRO A 32 1.78 4.50 12.13
N THR A 33 2.09 5.01 10.93
CA THR A 33 3.18 5.97 10.76
C THR A 33 2.85 7.29 11.44
N LEU A 34 1.60 7.77 11.32
CA LEU A 34 1.13 8.93 12.07
C LEU A 34 1.18 8.71 13.58
N ILE A 35 0.68 7.58 14.07
CA ILE A 35 0.71 7.26 15.51
C ILE A 35 2.15 7.23 16.02
N GLY A 36 3.07 6.59 15.28
CA GLY A 36 4.49 6.56 15.62
C GLY A 36 5.12 7.95 15.67
N ALA A 37 4.78 8.82 14.70
CA ALA A 37 5.26 10.20 14.69
C ALA A 37 4.73 11.00 15.90
N PHE A 38 3.45 10.85 16.25
CA PHE A 38 2.85 11.49 17.42
C PHE A 38 3.49 11.01 18.74
N LEU A 39 3.71 9.70 18.88
CA LEU A 39 4.38 9.14 20.05
C LEU A 39 5.84 9.63 20.15
N GLY A 40 6.56 9.65 19.04
CA GLY A 40 7.93 10.18 19.00
C GLY A 40 8.00 11.65 19.43
N LEU A 41 7.05 12.47 18.94
CA LEU A 41 6.95 13.87 19.33
C LEU A 41 6.63 14.01 20.82
N PHE A 42 5.73 13.19 21.36
CA PHE A 42 5.30 13.28 22.75
C PHE A 42 6.40 12.86 23.76
N PHE A 43 7.19 11.84 23.43
CA PHE A 43 8.20 11.31 24.35
C PHE A 43 9.57 11.99 24.25
N TYR A 44 9.94 12.53 23.08
CA TYR A 44 11.31 12.95 22.80
C TYR A 44 11.47 14.38 22.29
N ALA A 45 10.39 15.10 21.95
CA ALA A 45 10.54 16.44 21.37
C ALA A 45 10.78 17.51 22.44
N GLU A 46 11.80 18.33 22.23
CA GLU A 46 11.99 19.57 22.97
C GLU A 46 10.87 20.58 22.64
N PRO A 47 10.46 21.45 23.58
CA PRO A 47 9.38 22.41 23.36
C PRO A 47 9.59 23.35 22.17
N SER A 48 10.84 23.72 21.90
CA SER A 48 11.26 24.52 20.73
C SER A 48 11.01 23.79 19.40
N PHE A 49 11.16 22.47 19.40
CA PHE A 49 10.99 21.62 18.21
C PHE A 49 9.52 21.42 17.85
N ILE A 50 8.61 21.48 18.82
CA ILE A 50 7.17 21.33 18.60
C ILE A 50 6.64 22.42 17.67
N HIS A 51 7.07 23.68 17.85
CA HIS A 51 6.61 24.79 17.03
C HIS A 51 7.06 24.67 15.56
N VAL A 52 8.31 24.26 15.34
CA VAL A 52 8.86 24.01 14.00
C VAL A 52 8.14 22.82 13.35
N PHE A 53 7.92 21.75 14.12
CA PHE A 53 7.21 20.58 13.63
C PHE A 53 5.79 20.90 13.15
N PHE A 54 5.03 21.71 13.89
CA PHE A 54 3.68 22.13 13.46
C PHE A 54 3.68 23.01 12.20
N LEU A 55 4.72 23.81 11.99
CA LEU A 55 4.89 24.63 10.79
C LEU A 55 5.13 23.76 9.55
N ASP A 56 5.96 22.72 9.70
CA ASP A 56 6.36 21.80 8.62
C ASP A 56 5.41 20.59 8.48
N LEU A 57 4.50 20.40 9.44
CA LEU A 57 3.53 19.31 9.47
C LEU A 57 2.75 19.15 8.15
N PRO A 58 2.26 20.22 7.49
CA PRO A 58 1.57 20.09 6.21
C PRO A 58 2.47 19.48 5.14
N LEU A 59 3.74 19.90 5.09
CA LEU A 59 4.73 19.39 4.12
C LEU A 59 5.04 17.91 4.38
N TYR A 60 5.20 17.53 5.65
CA TYR A 60 5.42 16.13 6.03
C TYR A 60 4.22 15.24 5.70
N LEU A 61 3.00 15.70 6.00
CA LEU A 61 1.77 14.98 5.64
C LEU A 61 1.65 14.79 4.13
N LEU A 62 1.95 15.83 3.36
CA LEU A 62 1.86 15.80 1.90
C LEU A 62 2.90 14.81 1.34
N THR A 63 4.15 14.88 1.80
CA THR A 63 5.22 13.98 1.39
C THR A 63 4.88 12.53 1.73
N LEU A 64 4.42 12.28 2.95
CA LEU A 64 4.03 10.94 3.41
C LEU A 64 2.84 10.42 2.60
N PHE A 65 1.86 11.27 2.30
CA PHE A 65 0.73 10.92 1.43
C PHE A 65 1.22 10.47 0.05
N PHE A 66 2.08 11.24 -0.61
CA PHE A 66 2.61 10.92 -1.93
C PHE A 66 3.42 9.61 -1.92
N VAL A 67 4.30 9.42 -0.94
CA VAL A 67 5.12 8.20 -0.81
C VAL A 67 4.25 6.97 -0.59
N VAL A 68 3.28 7.03 0.33
CA VAL A 68 2.43 5.88 0.64
C VAL A 68 1.47 5.58 -0.52
N MET A 69 0.95 6.59 -1.21
CA MET A 69 0.10 6.41 -2.39
C MET A 69 0.86 5.77 -3.55
N THR A 70 2.04 6.30 -3.89
CA THR A 70 2.88 5.75 -4.96
C THR A 70 3.30 4.31 -4.66
N TYR A 71 3.72 4.02 -3.43
CA TYR A 71 4.01 2.66 -2.99
C TYR A 71 2.80 1.73 -3.13
N SER A 72 1.62 2.18 -2.70
CA SER A 72 0.39 1.38 -2.76
C SER A 72 -0.01 1.03 -4.20
N VAL A 73 0.14 1.99 -5.12
CA VAL A 73 -0.09 1.79 -6.56
C VAL A 73 0.93 0.81 -7.14
N LEU A 74 2.22 0.96 -6.83
CA LEU A 74 3.27 0.04 -7.28
C LEU A 74 3.02 -1.40 -6.82
N VAL A 75 2.66 -1.59 -5.54
CA VAL A 75 2.32 -2.91 -4.99
C VAL A 75 1.14 -3.53 -5.75
N TRP A 76 0.13 -2.73 -6.09
CA TRP A 76 -0.99 -3.21 -6.89
C TRP A 76 -0.54 -3.65 -8.29
N TYR A 77 0.25 -2.82 -9.00
CA TYR A 77 0.78 -3.15 -10.32
C TYR A 77 1.63 -4.43 -10.32
N VAL A 78 2.49 -4.61 -9.33
CA VAL A 78 3.32 -5.82 -9.19
C VAL A 78 2.44 -7.06 -8.99
N LYS A 79 1.40 -6.97 -8.15
CA LYS A 79 0.47 -8.10 -7.94
C LYS A 79 -0.35 -8.41 -9.19
N GLU A 80 -0.81 -7.39 -9.90
CA GLU A 80 -1.55 -7.53 -11.15
C GLU A 80 -0.68 -8.14 -12.26
N ALA A 81 0.58 -7.70 -12.39
CA ALA A 81 1.54 -8.27 -13.34
C ALA A 81 1.82 -9.74 -13.05
N ARG A 82 2.01 -10.12 -11.77
CA ARG A 82 2.16 -11.53 -11.36
C ARG A 82 0.91 -12.35 -11.69
N PHE A 83 -0.28 -11.79 -11.48
CA PHE A 83 -1.54 -12.45 -11.82
C PHE A 83 -1.66 -12.70 -13.33
N LYS A 84 -1.40 -11.68 -14.16
CA LYS A 84 -1.40 -11.81 -15.63
C LYS A 84 -0.36 -12.82 -16.13
N ARG A 85 0.83 -12.86 -15.53
CA ARG A 85 1.88 -13.85 -15.88
C ARG A 85 1.42 -15.27 -15.59
N ARG A 86 0.84 -15.52 -14.40
CA ARG A 86 0.31 -16.84 -14.03
C ARG A 86 -0.90 -17.25 -14.86
N LEU A 87 -1.77 -16.30 -15.20
CA LEU A 87 -2.92 -16.55 -16.08
C LEU A 87 -2.46 -17.00 -17.47
N ARG A 88 -1.47 -16.31 -18.06
CA ARG A 88 -0.87 -16.72 -19.34
C ARG A 88 -0.24 -18.11 -19.28
N GLN A 89 0.48 -18.43 -18.20
CA GLN A 89 1.05 -19.78 -18.00
C GLN A 89 0.00 -20.88 -17.84
N ARG A 90 -1.22 -20.56 -17.39
CA ARG A 90 -2.34 -21.53 -17.30
C ARG A 90 -3.10 -21.70 -18.60
N ILE A 91 -3.15 -20.67 -19.45
CA ILE A 91 -3.85 -20.71 -20.74
C ILE A 91 -2.95 -21.31 -21.84
N ALA A 92 -1.64 -21.04 -21.81
CA ALA A 92 -0.67 -21.56 -22.77
C ALA A 92 -0.64 -23.11 -22.92
N PRO A 93 -0.78 -23.95 -21.88
CA PRO A 93 -0.81 -25.41 -22.06
C PRO A 93 -2.06 -25.92 -22.77
N SER A 94 -3.11 -25.10 -22.93
CA SER A 94 -4.36 -25.50 -23.59
C SER A 94 -4.36 -25.28 -25.11
N CYS A 95 -3.29 -24.72 -25.68
CA CYS A 95 -3.20 -24.41 -27.11
C CYS A 95 -2.34 -25.42 -27.92
N ASN A 96 -1.83 -26.46 -27.26
CA ASN A 96 -1.00 -27.52 -27.87
C ASN A 96 -1.69 -28.90 -27.82
N LEU A 97 -3.02 -28.94 -27.82
CA LEU A 97 -3.81 -30.17 -27.90
C LEU A 97 -4.81 -30.07 -29.04
#